data_AF-A0A8J3P4N8-F1
#
_entry.id   AF-A0A8J3P4N8-F1
#
_cell.length_a   1.000
_cell.length_b   1.000
_cell.length_c   1.000
_cell.angle_alpha   90.00
_cell.angle_beta   90.00
_cell.angle_gamma   90.00
#
_symmetry.space_group_name_H-M   'P 1'
#
loop_
_entity.id
_entity.type
_entity.pdbx_description
1 polymer ?
#
loop_
_entity_poly.entity_id
_entity_poly.type
_entity_poly.pdbx_seq_one_letter_code
_entity_poly.pdbx_strand_id
1 'polypeptide(L)'
;MNPAPFPIPADHICFIAAVNPRDVAAGYLDGWIDAAAAKRLVFLRRCDLRREAGEFVLLDNWAAGSPEFVELAGLIVAGWGEDPEFWWYAAVSWAFTMAAVERDRMLGQLAETYADDRLAQVAADPDGHGAAWIAEGRETYLLGRARSGEGLNWDDDSALMGTDRPEEIDEALQRGERLLGVAVIGLSLTHPDARQILPRIADVLAAAMAAGDRELCRQAVLALGHTGRLHGVTDARCLELLRQQPRGNTADDDLWSYVPHRELPWWLWRHHLPGTLRWYLWWRWVYRFEDGADWVRERLRRRNLRSGSRTGGVRPGRTGHADQSMG
;
A
#
# COMPACT_ATOMS: atom_id res chain seq x y z
N MET A 1 5.48 -31.31 -8.57
CA MET A 1 6.06 -30.34 -9.52
C MET A 1 7.51 -30.08 -9.15
N ASN A 2 8.34 -29.61 -10.08
CA ASN A 2 9.65 -29.08 -9.74
C ASN A 2 9.43 -27.83 -8.85
N PRO A 3 10.16 -27.68 -7.73
CA PRO A 3 10.04 -26.50 -6.89
C PRO A 3 10.41 -25.26 -7.70
N ALA A 4 9.76 -24.14 -7.39
CA ALA A 4 10.03 -22.87 -8.03
C ALA A 4 11.53 -22.52 -7.92
N PRO A 5 12.15 -22.05 -9.02
CA PRO A 5 13.57 -21.72 -9.01
C PRO A 5 13.90 -20.54 -8.08
N PHE A 6 12.91 -19.74 -7.71
CA PHE A 6 13.06 -18.58 -6.84
C PHE A 6 11.73 -18.19 -6.16
N PRO A 7 11.79 -17.69 -4.92
CA PRO A 7 10.62 -17.14 -4.24
C PRO A 7 10.32 -15.71 -4.73
N ILE A 8 9.06 -15.43 -5.02
CA ILE A 8 8.53 -14.12 -5.42
C ILE A 8 8.09 -13.36 -4.17
N PRO A 9 8.46 -12.08 -3.99
CA PRO A 9 8.02 -11.29 -2.85
C PRO A 9 6.49 -11.11 -2.83
N ALA A 10 5.89 -11.23 -1.64
CA ALA A 10 4.46 -10.95 -1.44
C ALA A 10 4.07 -9.53 -1.89
N ASP A 11 4.97 -8.54 -1.71
CA ASP A 11 4.77 -7.17 -2.17
C ASP A 11 4.61 -7.10 -3.68
N HIS A 12 5.27 -7.96 -4.45
CA HIS A 12 5.06 -7.96 -5.90
C HIS A 12 3.70 -8.57 -6.24
N ILE A 13 3.38 -9.71 -5.64
CA ILE A 13 2.17 -10.49 -5.93
C ILE A 13 0.89 -9.71 -5.62
N CYS A 14 0.86 -8.95 -4.51
CA CYS A 14 -0.33 -8.21 -4.12
C CYS A 14 -0.73 -7.09 -5.10
N PHE A 15 0.18 -6.64 -5.97
CA PHE A 15 -0.12 -5.61 -6.97
C PHE A 15 -0.50 -6.18 -8.33
N ILE A 16 0.03 -7.35 -8.68
CA ILE A 16 -0.10 -7.87 -10.05
C ILE A 16 -1.33 -8.76 -10.27
N ALA A 17 -2.03 -9.18 -9.21
CA ALA A 17 -3.21 -10.04 -9.32
C ALA A 17 -4.14 -10.01 -8.11
N ALA A 18 -5.42 -10.27 -8.38
CA ALA A 18 -6.38 -10.63 -7.35
C ALA A 18 -6.23 -12.13 -7.02
N VAL A 19 -5.34 -12.44 -6.07
CA VAL A 19 -5.07 -13.84 -5.71
C VAL A 19 -6.25 -14.45 -4.95
N ASN A 20 -6.56 -15.70 -5.24
CA ASN A 20 -7.54 -16.51 -4.52
C ASN A 20 -6.82 -17.46 -3.53
N PRO A 21 -7.56 -18.16 -2.64
CA PRO A 21 -6.94 -19.04 -1.64
C PRO A 21 -6.10 -20.16 -2.26
N ARG A 22 -6.55 -20.70 -3.40
CA ARG A 22 -5.84 -21.73 -4.16
C ARG A 22 -4.52 -21.23 -4.71
N ASP A 23 -4.47 -20.03 -5.28
CA ASP A 23 -3.23 -19.49 -5.81
C ASP A 23 -2.18 -19.43 -4.70
N VAL A 24 -2.54 -18.88 -3.53
CA VAL A 24 -1.63 -18.77 -2.38
C VAL A 24 -1.20 -20.15 -1.86
N ALA A 25 -2.12 -21.11 -1.78
CA ALA A 25 -1.81 -22.47 -1.38
C ALA A 25 -0.86 -23.17 -2.36
N ALA A 26 -1.14 -23.09 -3.66
CA ALA A 26 -0.30 -23.67 -4.71
C ALA A 26 1.09 -23.02 -4.72
N GLY A 27 1.14 -21.68 -4.64
CA GLY A 27 2.41 -20.95 -4.63
C GLY A 27 3.29 -21.33 -3.46
N TYR A 28 2.69 -21.53 -2.28
CA TYR A 28 3.42 -21.99 -1.12
C TYR A 28 3.93 -23.43 -1.26
N LEU A 29 3.07 -24.35 -1.73
CA LEU A 29 3.43 -25.76 -1.88
C LEU A 29 4.48 -26.00 -2.96
N ASP A 30 4.41 -25.24 -4.06
CA ASP A 30 5.36 -25.31 -5.16
C ASP A 30 6.61 -24.46 -4.92
N GLY A 31 6.67 -23.69 -3.82
CA GLY A 31 7.82 -22.89 -3.42
C GLY A 31 7.97 -21.54 -4.13
N TRP A 32 6.96 -21.09 -4.87
CA TRP A 32 6.91 -19.75 -5.47
C TRP A 32 6.86 -18.64 -4.44
N ILE A 33 6.32 -18.91 -3.25
CA ILE A 33 6.33 -18.00 -2.12
C ILE A 33 6.73 -18.75 -0.86
N ASP A 34 7.44 -18.06 0.03
CA ASP A 34 7.72 -18.62 1.36
C ASP A 34 6.49 -18.54 2.27
N ALA A 35 6.59 -19.16 3.45
CA ALA A 35 5.53 -19.17 4.44
C ALA A 35 5.12 -17.75 4.88
N ALA A 36 6.08 -16.83 5.06
CA ALA A 36 5.81 -15.48 5.50
C ALA A 36 5.05 -14.68 4.42
N ALA A 37 5.44 -14.83 3.17
CA ALA A 37 4.78 -14.27 2.01
C ALA A 37 3.36 -14.80 1.85
N ALA A 38 3.16 -16.13 1.95
CA ALA A 38 1.84 -16.75 1.93
C ALA A 38 0.93 -16.18 3.03
N LYS A 39 1.44 -16.08 4.26
CA LYS A 39 0.71 -15.52 5.40
C LYS A 39 0.30 -14.06 5.16
N ARG A 40 1.23 -13.27 4.62
CA ARG A 40 0.98 -11.87 4.29
C ARG A 40 -0.08 -11.74 3.21
N LEU A 41 -0.02 -12.54 2.14
CA LEU A 41 -1.03 -12.52 1.06
C LEU A 41 -2.40 -12.95 1.56
N VAL A 42 -2.48 -14.01 2.38
CA VAL A 42 -3.73 -14.43 3.03
C VAL A 42 -4.31 -13.29 3.87
N PHE A 43 -3.48 -12.63 4.68
CA PHE A 43 -3.91 -11.51 5.52
C PHE A 43 -4.46 -10.35 4.66
N LEU A 44 -3.70 -9.92 3.65
CA LEU A 44 -4.10 -8.84 2.75
C LEU A 44 -5.43 -9.17 2.04
N ARG A 45 -5.56 -10.36 1.47
CA ARG A 45 -6.80 -10.77 0.78
C ARG A 45 -7.99 -10.95 1.71
N ARG A 46 -7.78 -11.42 2.94
CA ARG A 46 -8.85 -11.45 3.94
C ARG A 46 -9.34 -10.04 4.27
N CYS A 47 -8.44 -9.06 4.36
CA CYS A 47 -8.83 -7.66 4.51
C CYS A 47 -9.69 -7.20 3.33
N ASP A 48 -9.31 -7.54 2.09
CA ASP A 48 -10.09 -7.19 0.89
C ASP A 48 -11.50 -7.81 0.86
N LEU A 49 -11.64 -9.07 1.28
CA LEU A 49 -12.86 -9.89 1.07
C LEU A 49 -13.82 -10.00 2.29
N ARG A 50 -13.43 -9.51 3.47
CA ARG A 50 -14.26 -9.50 4.70
C ARG A 50 -14.96 -10.83 5.03
N ARG A 51 -16.29 -10.83 5.20
CA ARG A 51 -17.11 -11.99 5.65
C ARG A 51 -17.17 -13.10 4.59
N GLU A 52 -16.84 -12.78 3.35
CA GLU A 52 -16.78 -13.73 2.23
C GLU A 52 -15.37 -14.30 2.03
N ALA A 53 -14.42 -13.96 2.91
CA ALA A 53 -13.05 -14.43 2.81
C ALA A 53 -12.89 -15.96 2.91
N GLY A 54 -13.93 -16.71 3.33
CA GLY A 54 -14.03 -18.16 3.17
C GLY A 54 -12.75 -18.91 3.58
N GLU A 55 -12.10 -19.54 2.60
CA GLU A 55 -10.87 -20.32 2.79
C GLU A 55 -9.66 -19.47 3.24
N PHE A 56 -9.61 -18.16 2.96
CA PHE A 56 -8.58 -17.28 3.51
C PHE A 56 -8.68 -17.16 5.04
N VAL A 57 -9.88 -17.24 5.62
CA VAL A 57 -10.05 -17.28 7.08
C VAL A 57 -9.44 -18.56 7.64
N LEU A 58 -9.64 -19.69 6.95
CA LEU A 58 -9.06 -20.97 7.36
C LEU A 58 -7.54 -20.93 7.29
N LEU A 59 -6.97 -20.44 6.19
CA LEU A 59 -5.52 -20.28 6.04
C LEU A 59 -4.93 -19.29 7.05
N ASP A 60 -5.67 -18.23 7.43
CA ASP A 60 -5.17 -17.25 8.39
C ASP A 60 -5.17 -17.75 9.85
N ASN A 61 -5.90 -18.82 10.17
CA ASN A 61 -5.93 -19.34 11.53
C ASN A 61 -4.65 -20.10 11.92
N TRP A 62 -3.82 -20.46 10.94
CA TRP A 62 -2.63 -21.28 11.17
C TRP A 62 -1.34 -20.47 11.10
N ALA A 63 -0.35 -20.90 11.87
CA ALA A 63 1.01 -20.39 11.75
C ALA A 63 1.58 -20.80 10.39
N ALA A 64 2.24 -19.86 9.73
CA ALA A 64 2.83 -20.12 8.43
C ALA A 64 3.86 -21.25 8.52
N GLY A 65 3.75 -22.25 7.65
CA GLY A 65 4.64 -23.42 7.65
C GLY A 65 4.31 -24.48 8.70
N SER A 66 3.21 -24.36 9.44
CA SER A 66 2.76 -25.45 10.30
C SER A 66 2.28 -26.66 9.48
N PRO A 67 2.36 -27.90 10.00
CA PRO A 67 1.83 -29.08 9.32
C PRO A 67 0.36 -28.92 8.90
N GLU A 68 -0.44 -28.25 9.73
CA GLU A 68 -1.86 -27.97 9.47
C GLU A 68 -2.05 -26.98 8.32
N PHE A 69 -1.17 -25.97 8.20
CA PHE A 69 -1.17 -25.06 7.05
C PHE A 69 -0.84 -25.81 5.75
N VAL A 70 0.18 -26.69 5.78
CA VAL A 70 0.57 -27.52 4.63
C VAL A 70 -0.56 -28.47 4.21
N GLU A 71 -1.20 -29.14 5.18
CA GLU A 71 -2.33 -30.04 4.94
C GLU A 71 -3.52 -29.30 4.34
N LEU A 72 -3.92 -28.16 4.93
CA LEU A 72 -5.02 -27.35 4.41
C LEU A 72 -4.71 -26.81 3.01
N ALA A 73 -3.49 -26.34 2.76
CA ALA A 73 -3.06 -25.92 1.43
C ALA A 73 -3.17 -27.07 0.43
N GLY A 74 -2.78 -28.29 0.82
CA GLY A 74 -2.91 -29.48 -0.01
C GLY A 74 -4.36 -29.82 -0.34
N LEU A 75 -5.27 -29.68 0.63
CA LEU A 75 -6.71 -29.89 0.43
C LEU A 75 -7.32 -28.84 -0.51
N ILE A 76 -6.95 -27.56 -0.33
CA ILE A 76 -7.41 -26.48 -1.21
C ILE A 76 -6.93 -26.72 -2.65
N VAL A 77 -5.68 -27.15 -2.85
CA VAL A 77 -5.16 -27.43 -4.20
C VAL A 77 -5.81 -28.67 -4.83
N ALA A 78 -5.99 -29.77 -4.08
CA ALA A 78 -6.54 -31.02 -4.60
C ALA A 78 -8.00 -30.91 -5.09
N GLY A 79 -8.77 -29.93 -4.61
CA GLY A 79 -10.15 -29.69 -5.05
C GLY A 79 -10.28 -29.00 -6.41
N TRP A 80 -9.16 -28.57 -7.01
CA TRP A 80 -9.15 -27.71 -8.20
C TRP A 80 -8.21 -28.31 -9.26
N GLY A 81 -8.41 -27.94 -10.54
CA GLY A 81 -7.53 -28.41 -11.62
C GLY A 81 -6.07 -27.94 -11.46
N GLU A 82 -5.18 -28.27 -12.40
CA GLU A 82 -3.85 -27.66 -12.45
C GLU A 82 -3.93 -26.38 -13.31
N ASP A 83 -3.59 -25.23 -12.74
CA ASP A 83 -3.40 -23.99 -13.50
C ASP A 83 -2.10 -23.31 -13.02
N PRO A 84 -0.95 -23.74 -13.54
CA PRO A 84 0.34 -23.15 -13.18
C PRO A 84 0.55 -21.77 -13.83
N GLU A 85 -0.30 -21.36 -14.78
CA GLU A 85 -0.07 -20.16 -15.59
C GLU A 85 -0.08 -18.88 -14.73
N PHE A 86 -0.86 -18.85 -13.65
CA PHE A 86 -0.85 -17.72 -12.71
C PHE A 86 0.56 -17.46 -12.14
N TRP A 87 1.23 -18.51 -11.66
CA TRP A 87 2.56 -18.38 -11.05
C TRP A 87 3.66 -18.12 -12.08
N TRP A 88 3.50 -18.62 -13.30
CA TRP A 88 4.37 -18.24 -14.43
C TRP A 88 4.21 -16.76 -14.77
N TYR A 89 2.99 -16.25 -14.88
CA TYR A 89 2.73 -14.83 -15.05
C TYR A 89 3.37 -14.00 -13.92
N ALA A 90 3.20 -14.40 -12.66
CA ALA A 90 3.79 -13.71 -11.54
C ALA A 90 5.32 -13.68 -11.58
N ALA A 91 5.93 -14.80 -11.95
CA ALA A 91 7.38 -14.92 -12.10
C ALA A 91 7.92 -14.05 -13.24
N VAL A 92 7.26 -14.07 -14.40
CA VAL A 92 7.62 -13.24 -15.55
C VAL A 92 7.48 -11.75 -15.18
N SER A 93 6.34 -11.34 -14.61
CA SER A 93 6.13 -9.96 -14.16
C SER A 93 7.21 -9.50 -13.18
N TRP A 94 7.60 -10.37 -12.24
CA TRP A 94 8.64 -10.05 -11.27
C TRP A 94 10.01 -9.87 -11.94
N ALA A 95 10.34 -10.70 -12.94
CA ALA A 95 11.59 -10.57 -13.69
C ALA A 95 11.72 -9.18 -14.34
N PHE A 96 10.62 -8.59 -14.80
CA PHE A 96 10.62 -7.25 -15.43
C PHE A 96 10.84 -6.10 -14.44
N THR A 97 10.81 -6.36 -13.14
CA THR A 97 11.21 -5.37 -12.12
C THR A 97 12.72 -5.34 -11.87
N MET A 98 13.47 -6.29 -12.43
CA MET A 98 14.92 -6.46 -12.23
C MET A 98 15.74 -5.74 -13.30
N ALA A 99 17.07 -5.68 -13.10
CA ALA A 99 17.97 -5.25 -14.16
C ALA A 99 17.92 -6.23 -15.34
N ALA A 100 18.12 -5.76 -16.57
CA ALA A 100 17.96 -6.57 -17.79
C ALA A 100 18.75 -7.90 -17.75
N VAL A 101 19.99 -7.88 -17.26
CA VAL A 101 20.81 -9.10 -17.13
C VAL A 101 20.21 -10.11 -16.15
N GLU A 102 19.63 -9.64 -15.04
CA GLU A 102 18.99 -10.49 -14.04
C GLU A 102 17.66 -11.03 -14.53
N ARG A 103 16.86 -10.18 -15.20
CA ARG A 103 15.63 -10.55 -15.90
C ARG A 103 15.90 -11.68 -16.90
N ASP A 104 16.84 -11.48 -17.82
CA ASP A 104 17.09 -12.44 -18.90
C ASP A 104 17.57 -13.80 -18.35
N ARG A 105 18.43 -13.77 -17.32
CA ARG A 105 18.85 -14.99 -16.59
C ARG A 105 17.67 -15.72 -15.96
N MET A 106 16.80 -14.98 -15.27
CA MET A 106 15.65 -15.53 -14.57
C MET A 106 14.62 -16.15 -15.53
N LEU A 107 14.34 -15.45 -16.65
CA LEU A 107 13.45 -15.96 -17.69
C LEU A 107 14.02 -17.22 -18.36
N GLY A 108 15.33 -17.28 -18.61
CA GLY A 108 16.00 -18.48 -19.10
C GLY A 108 15.85 -19.67 -18.14
N GLN A 109 16.04 -19.45 -16.84
CA GLN A 109 15.85 -20.49 -15.82
C GLN A 109 14.40 -20.99 -15.74
N LEU A 110 13.40 -20.11 -15.87
CA LEU A 110 11.99 -20.50 -15.93
C LEU A 110 11.72 -21.40 -17.13
N ALA A 111 12.14 -20.96 -18.32
CA ALA A 111 11.95 -21.72 -19.55
C ALA A 111 12.58 -23.12 -19.46
N GLU A 112 13.79 -23.22 -18.88
CA GLU A 112 14.51 -24.48 -18.72
C GLU A 112 13.88 -25.40 -17.65
N THR A 113 13.40 -24.83 -16.53
CA THR A 113 12.82 -25.58 -15.41
C THR A 113 11.47 -26.21 -15.74
N TYR A 114 10.64 -25.50 -16.50
CA TYR A 114 9.27 -25.90 -16.82
C TYR A 114 9.10 -26.49 -18.22
N ALA A 115 10.09 -26.32 -19.11
CA ALA A 115 10.06 -26.80 -20.49
C ALA A 115 8.79 -26.39 -21.25
N ASP A 116 8.30 -25.18 -20.98
CA ASP A 116 7.10 -24.61 -21.58
C ASP A 116 7.45 -23.72 -22.79
N ASP A 117 6.76 -23.93 -23.91
CA ASP A 117 7.03 -23.25 -25.17
C ASP A 117 6.76 -21.74 -25.09
N ARG A 118 5.73 -21.31 -24.34
CA ARG A 118 5.48 -19.88 -24.17
C ARG A 118 6.62 -19.27 -23.36
N LEU A 119 7.03 -19.91 -22.24
CA LEU A 119 8.12 -19.38 -21.40
C LEU A 119 9.43 -19.30 -22.19
N ALA A 120 9.69 -20.26 -23.08
CA ALA A 120 10.81 -20.20 -24.02
C ALA A 120 10.74 -18.99 -24.97
N GLN A 121 9.54 -18.66 -25.48
CA GLN A 121 9.33 -17.45 -26.31
C GLN A 121 9.57 -16.17 -25.51
N VAL A 122 9.09 -16.08 -24.26
CA VAL A 122 9.34 -14.94 -23.38
C VAL A 122 10.83 -14.77 -23.08
N ALA A 123 11.54 -15.86 -22.83
CA ALA A 123 12.98 -15.81 -22.60
C ALA A 123 13.77 -15.39 -23.85
N ALA A 124 13.30 -15.80 -25.05
CA ALA A 124 13.93 -15.44 -26.32
C ALA A 124 13.66 -13.99 -26.74
N ASP A 125 12.49 -13.45 -26.39
CA ASP A 125 12.07 -12.08 -26.70
C ASP A 125 11.31 -11.46 -25.52
N PRO A 126 12.02 -10.99 -24.47
CA PRO A 126 11.38 -10.39 -23.32
C PRO A 126 10.56 -9.15 -23.70
N ASP A 127 11.12 -8.26 -24.52
CA ASP A 127 10.49 -6.96 -24.77
C ASP A 127 9.25 -7.06 -25.69
N GLY A 128 9.18 -8.07 -26.56
CA GLY A 128 7.99 -8.37 -27.36
C GLY A 128 7.04 -9.37 -26.69
N HIS A 129 7.42 -10.65 -26.67
CA HIS A 129 6.58 -11.73 -26.13
C HIS A 129 6.38 -11.62 -24.62
N GLY A 130 7.41 -11.23 -23.86
CA GLY A 130 7.29 -11.03 -22.41
C GLY A 130 6.34 -9.90 -22.04
N ALA A 131 6.45 -8.74 -22.71
CA ALA A 131 5.53 -7.63 -22.51
C ALA A 131 4.08 -7.99 -22.87
N ALA A 132 3.88 -8.72 -23.98
CA ALA A 132 2.56 -9.21 -24.39
C ALA A 132 1.96 -10.17 -23.35
N TRP A 133 2.76 -11.10 -22.82
CA TRP A 133 2.30 -12.02 -21.77
C TRP A 133 1.91 -11.24 -20.50
N ILE A 134 2.74 -10.31 -20.04
CA ILE A 134 2.41 -9.51 -18.85
C ILE A 134 1.07 -8.79 -19.05
N ALA A 135 0.81 -8.24 -20.23
CA ALA A 135 -0.47 -7.61 -20.54
C ALA A 135 -1.64 -8.62 -20.50
N GLU A 136 -1.49 -9.81 -21.09
CA GLU A 136 -2.50 -10.89 -21.07
C GLU A 136 -2.78 -11.42 -19.67
N GLY A 137 -1.73 -11.66 -18.88
CA GLY A 137 -1.84 -12.11 -17.49
C GLY A 137 -2.47 -11.05 -16.59
N ARG A 138 -2.16 -9.76 -16.82
CA ARG A 138 -2.85 -8.65 -16.14
C ARG A 138 -4.34 -8.61 -16.52
N GLU A 139 -4.67 -8.79 -17.80
CA GLU A 139 -6.06 -8.87 -18.25
C GLU A 139 -6.81 -10.04 -17.58
N THR A 140 -6.16 -11.19 -17.45
CA THR A 140 -6.79 -12.42 -16.92
C THR A 140 -6.88 -12.41 -15.39
N TYR A 141 -5.75 -12.30 -14.70
CA TYR A 141 -5.61 -12.57 -13.26
C TYR A 141 -5.84 -11.34 -12.37
N LEU A 142 -5.76 -10.14 -12.94
CA LEU A 142 -6.07 -8.91 -12.22
C LEU A 142 -7.42 -8.36 -12.67
N LEU A 143 -7.54 -8.00 -13.95
CA LEU A 143 -8.73 -7.35 -14.51
C LEU A 143 -9.95 -8.28 -14.60
N GLY A 144 -9.78 -9.47 -15.16
CA GLY A 144 -10.82 -10.47 -15.32
C GLY A 144 -11.42 -10.86 -13.98
N ARG A 145 -10.54 -11.17 -13.02
CA ARG A 145 -10.92 -11.50 -11.64
C ARG A 145 -11.54 -10.30 -10.91
N ALA A 146 -11.03 -9.09 -11.11
CA ALA A 146 -11.69 -7.90 -10.57
C ALA A 146 -13.13 -7.74 -11.06
N ARG A 147 -13.36 -7.89 -12.36
CA ARG A 147 -14.70 -7.82 -12.96
C ARG A 147 -15.62 -8.95 -12.51
N SER A 148 -15.10 -10.13 -12.16
CA SER A 148 -15.91 -11.23 -11.61
C SER A 148 -16.26 -11.06 -10.13
N GLY A 149 -15.84 -9.96 -9.50
CA GLY A 149 -16.05 -9.71 -8.06
C GLY A 149 -14.97 -10.30 -7.17
N GLU A 150 -13.89 -10.84 -7.74
CA GLU A 150 -12.74 -11.34 -7.01
C GLU A 150 -11.68 -10.25 -6.76
N GLY A 151 -11.82 -9.02 -7.29
CA GLY A 151 -10.85 -7.91 -7.12
C GLY A 151 -11.32 -6.75 -6.23
N LEU A 152 -10.79 -5.54 -6.45
CA LEU A 152 -10.93 -4.36 -5.58
C LEU A 152 -12.38 -4.08 -5.17
N ASN A 153 -12.63 -4.05 -3.87
CA ASN A 153 -13.93 -3.80 -3.28
C ASN A 153 -14.15 -2.29 -3.05
N TRP A 154 -14.96 -1.64 -3.89
CA TRP A 154 -15.30 -0.20 -3.79
C TRP A 154 -16.24 0.15 -2.62
N ASP A 155 -16.72 -0.84 -1.86
CA ASP A 155 -17.44 -0.64 -0.61
C ASP A 155 -16.53 -0.60 0.63
N ASP A 156 -15.22 -0.86 0.47
CA ASP A 156 -14.24 -0.95 1.56
C ASP A 156 -12.98 -0.10 1.31
N ASP A 157 -12.58 0.70 2.30
CA ASP A 157 -11.41 1.58 2.21
C ASP A 157 -10.08 0.79 2.21
N SER A 158 -10.03 -0.34 2.90
CA SER A 158 -8.80 -1.12 3.04
C SER A 158 -8.35 -1.78 1.74
N ALA A 159 -9.29 -2.26 0.91
CA ALA A 159 -8.99 -2.84 -0.39
C ALA A 159 -8.39 -1.80 -1.35
N LEU A 160 -8.90 -0.57 -1.31
CA LEU A 160 -8.53 0.50 -2.25
C LEU A 160 -7.13 1.07 -2.05
N MET A 161 -6.53 0.85 -0.88
CA MET A 161 -5.15 1.26 -0.57
C MET A 161 -4.09 0.45 -1.33
N GLY A 162 -4.50 -0.61 -2.04
CA GLY A 162 -3.64 -1.44 -2.89
C GLY A 162 -3.75 -1.19 -4.40
N THR A 163 -4.64 -0.29 -4.86
CA THR A 163 -4.83 -0.08 -6.31
C THR A 163 -3.58 0.56 -6.91
N ASP A 164 -3.02 0.00 -7.98
CA ASP A 164 -1.87 0.53 -8.73
C ASP A 164 -2.27 0.85 -10.18
N ARG A 165 -3.56 1.13 -10.42
CA ARG A 165 -4.16 1.16 -11.76
C ARG A 165 -4.76 2.53 -12.07
N PRO A 166 -4.05 3.38 -12.85
CA PRO A 166 -4.53 4.72 -13.16
C PRO A 166 -5.87 4.71 -13.90
N GLU A 167 -6.07 3.74 -14.79
CA GLU A 167 -7.31 3.59 -15.57
C GLU A 167 -8.54 3.28 -14.71
N GLU A 168 -8.38 2.57 -13.59
CA GLU A 168 -9.51 2.28 -12.70
C GLU A 168 -9.98 3.54 -11.96
N ILE A 169 -9.06 4.46 -11.66
CA ILE A 169 -9.40 5.77 -11.11
C ILE A 169 -10.18 6.59 -12.15
N ASP A 170 -9.79 6.53 -13.42
CA ASP A 170 -10.50 7.23 -14.51
C ASP A 170 -11.95 6.74 -14.63
N GLU A 171 -12.17 5.42 -14.59
CA GLU A 171 -13.50 4.83 -14.64
C GLU A 171 -14.32 5.10 -13.37
N ALA A 172 -13.70 4.97 -12.20
CA ALA A 172 -14.36 5.23 -10.91
C ALA A 172 -14.79 6.70 -10.78
N LEU A 173 -14.00 7.62 -11.32
CA LEU A 173 -14.35 9.03 -11.42
C LEU A 173 -15.58 9.24 -12.30
N GLN A 174 -15.68 8.54 -13.44
CA GLN A 174 -16.85 8.61 -14.32
C GLN A 174 -18.12 8.04 -13.67
N ARG A 175 -17.98 6.96 -12.89
CA ARG A 175 -19.11 6.36 -12.15
C ARG A 175 -19.51 7.15 -10.90
N GLY A 176 -18.65 8.04 -10.41
CA GLY A 176 -18.88 8.79 -9.18
C GLY A 176 -18.76 7.90 -7.93
N GLU A 177 -17.78 6.99 -7.93
CA GLU A 177 -17.60 6.02 -6.84
C GLU A 177 -17.36 6.71 -5.49
N ARG A 178 -18.04 6.22 -4.45
CA ARG A 178 -17.99 6.82 -3.10
C ARG A 178 -16.58 6.85 -2.51
N LEU A 179 -15.76 5.84 -2.80
CA LEU A 179 -14.43 5.68 -2.24
C LEU A 179 -13.29 6.08 -3.19
N LEU A 180 -13.60 6.85 -4.24
CA LEU A 180 -12.63 7.33 -5.21
C LEU A 180 -11.39 8.00 -4.59
N GLY A 181 -11.58 8.77 -3.53
CA GLY A 181 -10.46 9.45 -2.88
C GLY A 181 -9.54 8.50 -2.10
N VAL A 182 -10.05 7.39 -1.56
CA VAL A 182 -9.20 6.35 -0.96
C VAL A 182 -8.41 5.63 -2.05
N ALA A 183 -9.06 5.33 -3.18
CA ALA A 183 -8.41 4.68 -4.30
C ALA A 183 -7.27 5.53 -4.89
N VAL A 184 -7.45 6.85 -5.03
CA VAL A 184 -6.35 7.70 -5.53
C VAL A 184 -5.19 7.86 -4.51
N ILE A 185 -5.48 7.73 -3.20
CA ILE A 185 -4.41 7.59 -2.18
C ILE A 185 -3.68 6.26 -2.37
N GLY A 186 -4.40 5.15 -2.55
CA GLY A 186 -3.83 3.85 -2.86
C GLY A 186 -2.91 3.91 -4.07
N LEU A 187 -3.39 4.47 -5.18
CA LEU A 187 -2.62 4.70 -6.40
C LEU A 187 -1.31 5.45 -6.13
N SER A 188 -1.36 6.46 -5.26
CA SER A 188 -0.18 7.26 -4.89
C SER A 188 0.84 6.48 -4.07
N LEU A 189 0.42 5.44 -3.35
CA LEU A 189 1.27 4.64 -2.46
C LEU A 189 1.90 3.44 -3.17
N THR A 190 1.30 2.98 -4.27
CA THR A 190 1.61 1.69 -4.90
C THR A 190 2.15 1.85 -6.32
N HIS A 191 1.68 2.84 -7.09
CA HIS A 191 2.06 2.99 -8.49
C HIS A 191 3.47 3.60 -8.62
N PRO A 192 4.39 3.00 -9.41
CA PRO A 192 5.77 3.48 -9.48
C PRO A 192 5.97 4.78 -10.28
N ASP A 193 5.14 5.03 -11.29
CA ASP A 193 5.26 6.19 -12.19
C ASP A 193 4.29 7.34 -11.88
N ALA A 194 4.81 8.41 -11.27
CA ALA A 194 4.06 9.62 -10.93
C ALA A 194 3.42 10.33 -12.13
N ARG A 195 3.94 10.16 -13.36
CA ARG A 195 3.34 10.78 -14.56
C ARG A 195 1.96 10.23 -14.87
N GLN A 196 1.67 9.01 -14.41
CA GLN A 196 0.35 8.41 -14.54
C GLN A 196 -0.56 8.73 -13.35
N ILE A 197 0.00 9.02 -12.18
CA ILE A 197 -0.76 9.32 -10.95
C ILE A 197 -1.26 10.78 -10.95
N LEU A 198 -0.37 11.73 -11.22
CA LEU A 198 -0.62 13.16 -11.05
C LEU A 198 -1.84 13.69 -11.85
N PRO A 199 -2.05 13.30 -13.13
CA PRO A 199 -3.26 13.70 -13.87
C PRO A 199 -4.55 13.28 -13.18
N ARG A 200 -4.60 12.07 -12.61
CA ARG A 200 -5.79 11.57 -11.90
C ARG A 200 -6.03 12.27 -10.59
N ILE A 201 -4.98 12.55 -9.82
CA ILE A 201 -5.09 13.38 -8.62
C ILE A 201 -5.69 14.74 -8.98
N ALA A 202 -5.21 15.37 -10.07
CA ALA A 202 -5.76 16.64 -10.53
C ALA A 202 -7.23 16.53 -10.97
N ASP A 203 -7.60 15.48 -11.71
CA ASP A 203 -8.98 15.25 -12.15
C ASP A 203 -9.93 15.01 -10.97
N VAL A 204 -9.55 14.15 -10.02
CA VAL A 204 -10.33 13.88 -8.80
C VAL A 204 -10.46 15.14 -7.95
N LEU A 205 -9.38 15.89 -7.74
CA LEU A 205 -9.43 17.13 -6.95
C LEU A 205 -10.31 18.19 -7.63
N ALA A 206 -10.21 18.36 -8.95
CA ALA A 206 -11.06 19.28 -9.70
C ALA A 206 -12.54 18.90 -9.61
N ALA A 207 -12.87 17.61 -9.78
CA ALA A 207 -14.23 17.11 -9.66
C ALA A 207 -14.80 17.31 -8.24
N ALA A 208 -13.99 17.01 -7.20
CA ALA A 208 -14.36 17.22 -5.81
C ALA A 208 -14.67 18.69 -5.50
N MET A 209 -13.85 19.61 -6.01
CA MET A 209 -14.07 21.04 -5.86
C MET A 209 -15.34 21.51 -6.57
N ALA A 210 -15.59 21.04 -7.79
CA ALA A 210 -16.79 21.37 -8.54
C ALA A 210 -18.07 20.87 -7.85
N ALA A 211 -18.02 19.68 -7.24
CA ALA A 211 -19.13 19.11 -6.48
C ALA A 211 -19.29 19.68 -5.06
N GLY A 212 -18.28 20.39 -4.55
CA GLY A 212 -18.24 20.84 -3.15
C GLY A 212 -17.99 19.71 -2.15
N ASP A 213 -17.44 18.57 -2.59
CA ASP A 213 -17.11 17.44 -1.74
C ASP A 213 -15.80 17.67 -0.98
N ARG A 214 -15.93 18.05 0.29
CA ARG A 214 -14.79 18.38 1.15
C ARG A 214 -13.94 17.16 1.50
N GLU A 215 -14.55 15.99 1.62
CA GLU A 215 -13.82 14.78 2.01
C GLU A 215 -13.01 14.27 0.83
N LEU A 216 -13.61 14.21 -0.36
CA LEU A 216 -12.89 13.86 -1.57
C LEU A 216 -11.76 14.87 -1.88
N CYS A 217 -11.98 16.17 -1.66
CA CYS A 217 -10.91 17.17 -1.75
C CYS A 217 -9.76 16.85 -0.78
N ARG A 218 -10.07 16.55 0.49
CA ARG A 218 -9.07 16.22 1.51
C ARG A 218 -8.26 14.98 1.10
N GLN A 219 -8.92 13.96 0.59
CA GLN A 219 -8.29 12.71 0.17
C GLN A 219 -7.39 12.90 -1.06
N ALA A 220 -7.85 13.65 -2.07
CA ALA A 220 -7.03 13.98 -3.24
C ALA A 220 -5.81 14.84 -2.87
N VAL A 221 -5.95 15.77 -1.92
CA VAL A 221 -4.81 16.53 -1.38
C VAL A 221 -3.84 15.60 -0.65
N LEU A 222 -4.32 14.64 0.15
CA LEU A 222 -3.45 13.65 0.79
C LEU A 222 -2.69 12.78 -0.24
N ALA A 223 -3.37 12.31 -1.29
CA ALA A 223 -2.76 11.59 -2.40
C ALA A 223 -1.65 12.40 -3.08
N LEU A 224 -1.86 13.70 -3.29
CA LEU A 224 -0.82 14.60 -3.81
C LEU A 224 0.40 14.69 -2.88
N GLY A 225 0.18 14.80 -1.56
CA GLY A 225 1.26 14.80 -0.58
C GLY A 225 2.07 13.50 -0.61
N HIS A 226 1.39 12.35 -0.65
CA HIS A 226 2.04 11.05 -0.80
C HIS A 226 2.85 10.93 -2.08
N THR A 227 2.29 11.36 -3.21
CA THR A 227 2.98 11.35 -4.50
C THR A 227 4.23 12.22 -4.45
N GLY A 228 4.13 13.44 -3.91
CA GLY A 228 5.28 14.34 -3.74
C GLY A 228 6.37 13.75 -2.84
N ARG A 229 5.97 13.10 -1.74
CA ARG A 229 6.89 12.44 -0.80
C ARG A 229 7.62 11.25 -1.41
N LEU A 230 6.90 10.39 -2.14
CA LEU A 230 7.44 9.13 -2.66
C LEU A 230 8.22 9.32 -3.96
N HIS A 231 7.76 10.22 -4.84
CA HIS A 231 8.35 10.38 -6.17
C HIS A 231 9.16 11.67 -6.32
N GLY A 232 9.11 12.60 -5.35
CA GLY A 232 9.86 13.86 -5.40
C GLY A 232 9.44 14.79 -6.53
N VAL A 233 8.24 14.60 -7.09
CA VAL A 233 7.73 15.38 -8.24
C VAL A 233 6.29 15.82 -8.00
N THR A 234 5.88 16.85 -8.74
CA THR A 234 4.50 17.33 -8.82
C THR A 234 4.25 17.93 -10.20
N ASP A 235 3.01 18.25 -10.54
CA ASP A 235 2.69 18.96 -11.78
C ASP A 235 2.02 20.32 -11.53
N ALA A 236 2.02 21.17 -12.57
CA ALA A 236 1.50 22.53 -12.49
C ALA A 236 0.00 22.57 -12.20
N ARG A 237 -0.76 21.58 -12.69
CA ARG A 237 -2.22 21.52 -12.55
C ARG A 237 -2.62 21.19 -11.11
N CYS A 238 -1.96 20.22 -10.50
CA CYS A 238 -2.09 19.88 -9.08
C CYS A 238 -1.73 21.09 -8.20
N LEU A 239 -0.66 21.82 -8.51
CA LEU A 239 -0.28 23.02 -7.78
C LEU A 239 -1.31 24.15 -7.89
N GLU A 240 -1.94 24.32 -9.06
CA GLU A 240 -2.99 25.32 -9.26
C GLU A 240 -4.29 24.97 -8.51
N LEU A 241 -4.68 23.69 -8.49
CA LEU A 241 -5.81 23.21 -7.70
C LEU A 241 -5.52 23.29 -6.20
N LEU A 242 -4.33 22.87 -5.77
CA LEU A 242 -3.86 22.99 -4.40
C LEU A 242 -3.83 24.45 -3.95
N ARG A 243 -3.54 25.39 -4.85
CA ARG A 243 -3.56 26.83 -4.56
C ARG A 243 -4.91 27.32 -4.04
N GLN A 244 -5.99 26.65 -4.43
CA GLN A 244 -7.37 27.01 -4.06
C GLN A 244 -7.81 26.34 -2.74
N GLN A 245 -7.04 25.37 -2.24
CA GLN A 245 -7.31 24.70 -0.96
C GLN A 245 -6.82 25.53 0.25
N PRO A 246 -7.39 25.30 1.45
CA PRO A 246 -6.88 25.88 2.68
C PRO A 246 -5.38 25.59 2.88
N ARG A 247 -4.63 26.63 3.29
CA ARG A 247 -3.18 26.56 3.52
C ARG A 247 -2.83 25.72 4.76
N GLY A 248 -1.62 25.17 4.77
CA GLY A 248 -1.11 24.38 5.89
C GLY A 248 -1.73 22.98 5.95
N ASN A 249 -2.13 22.48 4.78
CA ASN A 249 -2.53 21.08 4.61
C ASN A 249 -1.30 20.19 4.43
N THR A 250 -1.48 18.88 4.56
CA THR A 250 -0.39 17.89 4.48
C THR A 250 0.40 17.96 3.17
N ALA A 251 -0.27 18.24 2.04
CA ALA A 251 0.42 18.34 0.76
C ALA A 251 1.33 19.56 0.66
N ASP A 252 0.97 20.70 1.26
CA ASP A 252 1.84 21.87 1.33
C ASP A 252 3.18 21.49 1.99
N ASP A 253 3.13 20.81 3.16
CA ASP A 253 4.31 20.37 3.91
C ASP A 253 5.13 19.30 3.16
N ASP A 254 4.47 18.31 2.55
CA ASP A 254 5.14 17.24 1.81
C ASP A 254 5.81 17.76 0.54
N LEU A 255 5.09 18.53 -0.28
CA LEU A 255 5.66 19.10 -1.49
C LEU A 255 6.85 19.99 -1.16
N TRP A 256 6.75 20.83 -0.12
CA TRP A 256 7.86 21.66 0.34
C TRP A 256 9.08 20.85 0.80
N SER A 257 8.86 19.68 1.42
CA SER A 257 9.93 18.88 2.00
C SER A 257 10.65 18.00 0.97
N TYR A 258 9.92 17.47 -0.02
CA TYR A 258 10.42 16.40 -0.89
C TYR A 258 10.56 16.78 -2.36
N VAL A 259 9.83 17.78 -2.86
CA VAL A 259 9.96 18.23 -4.27
C VAL A 259 11.08 19.27 -4.37
N PRO A 260 11.94 19.23 -5.41
CA PRO A 260 12.96 20.25 -5.63
C PRO A 260 12.38 21.66 -5.59
N HIS A 261 12.88 22.52 -4.70
CA HIS A 261 12.28 23.83 -4.46
C HIS A 261 12.21 24.74 -5.69
N ARG A 262 13.09 24.52 -6.69
CA ARG A 262 13.09 25.22 -7.98
C ARG A 262 11.84 24.95 -8.83
N GLU A 263 11.16 23.83 -8.58
CA GLU A 263 9.94 23.41 -9.28
C GLU A 263 8.68 23.89 -8.52
N LEU A 264 8.85 24.38 -7.29
CA LEU A 264 7.75 24.86 -6.46
C LEU A 264 7.44 26.34 -6.71
N PRO A 265 6.15 26.71 -6.77
CA PRO A 265 5.74 28.09 -7.03
C PRO A 265 5.99 28.98 -5.82
N TRP A 266 6.26 30.27 -6.09
CA TRP A 266 6.61 31.26 -5.07
C TRP A 266 5.58 31.41 -3.93
N TRP A 267 4.30 31.15 -4.19
CA TRP A 267 3.28 31.23 -3.15
C TRP A 267 3.49 30.15 -2.07
N LEU A 268 3.98 28.96 -2.43
CA LEU A 268 4.27 27.88 -1.50
C LEU A 268 5.51 28.23 -0.68
N TRP A 269 6.54 28.79 -1.32
CA TRP A 269 7.70 29.37 -0.66
C TRP A 269 7.30 30.39 0.42
N ARG A 270 6.45 31.36 0.06
CA ARG A 270 5.99 32.40 1.00
C ARG A 270 5.26 31.82 2.21
N HIS A 271 4.58 30.68 2.06
CA HIS A 271 3.88 30.01 3.15
C HIS A 271 4.85 29.36 4.14
N HIS A 272 5.89 28.66 3.66
CA HIS A 272 6.82 27.92 4.53
C HIS A 272 8.01 28.75 5.03
N LEU A 273 8.44 29.79 4.29
CA LEU A 273 9.58 30.65 4.64
C LEU A 273 9.54 31.18 6.08
N PRO A 274 8.42 31.71 6.61
CA PRO A 274 8.36 32.16 8.00
C PRO A 274 8.59 31.03 9.00
N GLY A 275 8.07 29.84 8.72
CA GLY A 275 8.25 28.65 9.54
C GLY A 275 9.70 28.17 9.52
N THR A 276 10.30 28.09 8.33
CA THR A 276 11.71 27.68 8.16
C THR A 276 12.68 28.71 8.74
N LEU A 277 12.46 30.01 8.53
CA LEU A 277 13.27 31.06 9.15
C LEU A 277 13.14 31.05 10.66
N ARG A 278 11.92 30.89 11.20
CA ARG A 278 11.71 30.76 12.63
C ARG A 278 12.39 29.51 13.19
N TRP A 279 12.31 28.38 12.49
CA TRP A 279 12.98 27.15 12.90
C TRP A 279 14.49 27.31 12.83
N TYR A 280 15.04 27.86 11.76
CA TYR A 280 16.47 28.14 11.61
C TYR A 280 16.98 29.12 12.67
N LEU A 281 16.24 30.20 12.94
CA LEU A 281 16.58 31.17 13.99
C LEU A 281 16.47 30.55 15.39
N TRP A 282 15.46 29.70 15.62
CA TRP A 282 15.34 28.94 16.86
C TRP A 282 16.48 27.94 17.02
N TRP A 283 16.83 27.20 15.97
CA TRP A 283 17.93 26.24 15.97
C TRP A 283 19.26 26.95 16.17
N ARG A 284 19.49 28.07 15.49
CA ARG A 284 20.67 28.93 15.68
C ARG A 284 20.70 29.55 17.06
N TRP A 285 19.56 29.88 17.68
CA TRP A 285 19.49 30.32 19.07
C TRP A 285 19.84 29.18 20.03
N VAL A 286 19.24 28.00 19.85
CA VAL A 286 19.52 26.78 20.64
C VAL A 286 20.99 26.36 20.53
N TYR A 287 21.60 26.44 19.34
CA TYR A 287 23.00 26.06 19.13
C TYR A 287 24.00 27.16 19.50
N ARG A 288 23.59 28.43 19.52
CA ARG A 288 24.44 29.54 20.00
C ARG A 288 24.54 29.57 21.52
N PHE A 289 23.63 28.93 22.23
CA PHE A 289 23.75 28.63 23.65
C PHE A 289 24.22 27.17 23.78
N GLU A 290 25.53 26.96 23.93
CA GLU A 290 26.15 25.63 24.16
C GLU A 290 25.62 24.89 25.41
N ASP A 291 24.71 25.49 26.19
CA ASP A 291 23.97 24.88 27.29
C ASP A 291 22.57 24.32 26.90
N GLY A 292 22.20 24.33 25.62
CA GLY A 292 20.86 23.89 25.16
C GLY A 292 20.51 22.43 25.51
N ALA A 293 21.51 21.55 25.57
CA ALA A 293 21.34 20.15 25.99
C ALA A 293 20.96 20.01 27.47
N ASP A 294 21.42 20.94 28.33
CA ASP A 294 21.11 20.95 29.76
C ASP A 294 19.72 21.50 30.03
N TRP A 295 19.29 22.50 29.27
CA TRP A 295 17.92 23.01 29.37
C TRP A 295 16.86 21.97 28.93
N VAL A 296 17.11 21.22 27.85
CA VAL A 296 16.20 20.15 27.39
C VAL A 296 16.13 19.00 28.41
N ARG A 297 17.30 18.59 28.97
CA ARG A 297 17.36 17.59 30.05
C ARG A 297 16.61 18.05 31.31
N GLU A 298 16.78 19.30 31.71
CA GLU A 298 16.10 19.90 32.86
C GLU A 298 14.58 19.99 32.65
N ARG A 299 14.13 20.33 31.43
CA ARG A 299 12.70 20.42 31.09
C ARG A 299 12.03 19.05 31.02
N LEU A 300 12.72 18.02 30.51
CA LEU A 300 12.25 16.63 30.53
C LEU A 300 12.21 16.07 31.96
N ARG A 301 13.20 16.39 32.82
CA ARG A 301 13.19 16.06 34.25
C ARG A 301 11.98 16.64 34.98
N ARG A 302 11.66 17.92 34.77
CA ARG A 302 10.50 18.57 35.42
C ARG A 302 9.16 18.01 34.97
N ARG A 303 9.07 17.47 33.75
CA ARG A 303 7.86 16.81 33.24
C ARG A 303 7.67 15.42 33.88
N ASN A 304 8.73 14.64 34.03
CA ASN A 304 8.68 13.33 34.68
C ASN A 304 8.42 13.39 36.20
N LEU A 305 8.86 14.47 36.88
CA LEU A 305 8.58 14.67 38.30
C LEU A 305 7.10 15.00 38.58
N ARG A 306 6.36 15.51 37.60
CA ARG A 306 4.92 15.80 37.73
C ARG A 306 4.01 14.61 37.40
N SER A 307 4.49 13.63 36.64
CA SER A 307 3.72 12.40 36.34
C SER A 307 3.84 11.35 37.45
N GLY A 308 4.87 11.41 38.31
CA GLY A 308 5.08 10.46 39.40
C GLY A 308 4.26 10.73 40.68
N SER A 309 3.55 11.86 40.80
CA SER A 309 2.89 12.27 42.06
C SER A 309 1.39 12.01 42.13
N ARG A 310 0.82 11.15 41.26
CA ARG A 310 -0.64 10.95 41.17
C ARG A 310 -1.16 9.53 41.40
N THR A 311 -0.34 8.61 41.89
CA THR A 311 -0.76 7.26 42.29
C THR A 311 -0.34 6.98 43.73
N GLY A 312 -1.27 7.08 44.68
CA GLY A 312 -1.00 6.65 46.06
C GLY A 312 -1.85 7.33 47.13
N GLY A 313 -3.18 7.35 46.97
CA GLY A 313 -4.12 7.79 48.01
C GLY A 313 -5.20 6.74 48.22
N VAL A 314 -4.82 5.57 48.72
CA VAL A 314 -5.75 4.53 49.17
C VAL A 314 -6.44 5.03 50.44
N ARG A 315 -7.75 5.30 50.35
CA ARG A 315 -8.60 5.56 51.52
C ARG A 315 -9.06 4.21 52.10
N PRO A 316 -8.85 3.94 53.40
CA PRO A 316 -9.33 2.71 54.02
C PRO A 316 -10.80 2.86 54.45
N GLY A 317 -11.56 1.81 54.18
CA GLY A 317 -12.56 1.25 55.08
C GLY A 317 -13.86 2.03 55.33
N ARG A 318 -14.97 1.52 54.79
CA ARG A 318 -16.22 1.49 55.55
C ARG A 318 -16.97 0.18 55.32
N THR A 319 -16.83 -0.71 56.29
CA THR A 319 -17.65 -1.89 56.52
C THR A 319 -19.01 -1.49 57.08
N GLY A 320 -20.04 -2.29 56.76
CA GLY A 320 -21.38 -2.24 57.35
C GLY A 320 -22.42 -2.49 56.27
N HIS A 321 -22.94 -3.73 56.18
CA HIS A 321 -24.28 -4.12 56.65
C HIS A 321 -25.39 -3.59 55.74
N ALA A 322 -26.44 -4.32 55.40
CA ALA A 322 -26.93 -5.68 55.59
C ALA A 322 -28.27 -5.69 54.81
N ASP A 323 -28.80 -6.88 54.52
CA ASP A 323 -30.24 -7.09 54.28
C ASP A 323 -30.83 -6.43 53.02
N GLN A 324 -31.89 -6.89 52.38
CA GLN A 324 -32.82 -8.02 52.46
C GLN A 324 -33.61 -7.88 51.14
N SER A 325 -33.76 -8.95 50.37
CA SER A 325 -35.02 -9.69 50.22
C SER A 325 -35.93 -9.16 49.10
N MET A 326 -36.31 -10.11 48.26
CA MET A 326 -37.59 -10.35 47.60
C MET A 326 -38.30 -9.20 46.85
N GLY A 327 -38.56 -9.50 45.58
CA GLY A 327 -39.48 -8.82 44.68
C GLY A 327 -39.23 -9.31 43.27
#